data_AF-A0A1H6GQ08-F1
#
_entry.id   AF-A0A1H6GQ08-F1
#
_cell.length_a   1.000
_cell.length_b   1.000
_cell.length_c   1.000
_cell.angle_alpha   90.00
_cell.angle_beta   90.00
_cell.angle_gamma   90.00
#
_symmetry.space_group_name_H-M   'P 1'
#
loop_
_entity.id
_entity.type
_entity.pdbx_description
1 polymer ?
#
loop_
_entity_poly.entity_id
_entity_poly.type
_entity_poly.pdbx_seq_one_letter_code
_entity_poly.pdbx_strand_id
1 'polypeptide(L)'
;MSKSFWGYRRENGRVGVRNHVIILPLDDLSNAASEAVAHAIKGTLALPHPYGRLQFGADLALHFRTLIGTGANPNVAAVVVIGIEPGWTQRVVDGIAKTGKPVAGFSIEGNGDIATIAAASRAAKDFVQWASEKRREQTGIEELWVSVKCGESDTTSGLAANPTVGDFLDKVDALGATTCFGETSELTGAEQVCATRAATPEVAAKFLATWGAYNDFILANKTDDLSESQPTKGNIEGGLSTIEEKAFGNFQKIGKNARFIDVLEPAEPPAKGPGLYFMDTSSAAAECVTLQAAAGFAVHLFPTGQGNVIGNPIVPVVKITANPRTVRTMAEHIDHDVSGLLRRELSLDQAGDQLLDLTLRTANGRLTAAEALGHREFVLTKLYRSA
;
A
#
# COMPACT_ATOMS: atom_id res chain seq x y z
N MET A 1 -2.39 28.41 4.04
CA MET A 1 -3.16 27.85 5.19
C MET A 1 -2.58 26.48 5.48
N SER A 2 -2.27 26.16 6.74
CA SER A 2 -1.84 24.80 7.09
C SER A 2 -2.96 23.82 6.76
N LYS A 3 -2.67 22.79 5.96
CA LYS A 3 -3.61 21.71 5.67
C LYS A 3 -3.55 20.74 6.86
N SER A 4 -4.69 20.42 7.47
CA SER A 4 -4.78 19.52 8.62
C SER A 4 -5.87 18.47 8.42
N PHE A 5 -5.75 17.35 9.13
CA PHE A 5 -6.74 16.28 9.20
C PHE A 5 -6.89 15.78 10.64
N TRP A 6 -7.93 14.99 10.91
CA TRP A 6 -8.20 14.35 12.18
C TRP A 6 -7.68 12.91 12.14
N GLY A 7 -6.54 12.65 12.78
CA GLY A 7 -5.88 11.35 12.78
C GLY A 7 -5.84 10.69 14.16
N TYR A 8 -5.55 9.39 14.21
CA TYR A 8 -5.29 8.68 15.46
C TYR A 8 -3.79 8.65 15.72
N ARG A 9 -3.34 9.44 16.70
CA ARG A 9 -1.95 9.41 17.16
C ARG A 9 -1.69 8.12 17.93
N ARG A 10 -0.61 7.43 17.56
CA ARG A 10 -0.17 6.17 18.19
C ARG A 10 0.92 6.42 19.21
N GLU A 11 1.19 5.40 20.00
CA GLU A 11 2.15 5.41 21.10
C GLU A 11 3.58 5.74 20.64
N ASN A 12 3.92 5.41 19.40
CA ASN A 12 5.19 5.76 18.74
C ASN A 12 5.16 7.09 17.97
N GLY A 13 4.12 7.90 18.14
CA GLY A 13 3.96 9.22 17.52
C GLY A 13 3.45 9.21 16.07
N ARG A 14 3.44 8.06 15.37
CA ARG A 14 2.86 7.94 14.01
C ARG A 14 1.35 8.18 14.05
N VAL A 15 0.80 8.65 12.93
CA VAL A 15 -0.63 9.00 12.85
C VAL A 15 -1.34 8.16 11.79
N GLY A 16 -2.44 7.52 12.21
CA GLY A 16 -3.29 6.70 11.34
C GLY A 16 -4.59 7.41 10.97
N VAL A 17 -5.19 7.03 9.86
CA VAL A 17 -6.50 7.53 9.39
C VAL A 17 -7.64 6.52 9.61
N ARG A 18 -7.30 5.31 10.05
CA ARG A 18 -8.22 4.26 10.51
C ARG A 18 -7.80 3.75 11.90
N ASN A 19 -8.64 2.91 12.50
CA ASN A 19 -8.49 2.41 13.86
C ASN A 19 -8.86 0.93 13.96
N HIS A 20 -8.17 0.09 13.19
CA HIS A 20 -8.48 -1.33 13.07
C HIS A 20 -7.94 -2.15 14.24
N VAL A 21 -8.72 -3.11 14.73
CA VAL A 21 -8.20 -4.24 15.51
C VAL A 21 -8.13 -5.42 14.56
N ILE A 22 -6.95 -5.96 14.33
CA ILE A 22 -6.76 -7.04 13.36
C ILE A 22 -6.45 -8.37 14.04
N ILE A 23 -6.89 -9.46 13.42
CA ILE A 23 -6.46 -10.82 13.73
C ILE A 23 -5.50 -11.23 12.61
N LEU A 24 -4.22 -11.29 12.94
CA LEU A 24 -3.12 -11.50 12.00
C LEU A 24 -2.66 -12.97 12.09
N PRO A 25 -3.07 -13.83 11.15
CA PRO A 25 -2.42 -15.14 11.04
C PRO A 25 -0.95 -14.96 10.70
N LEU A 26 -0.08 -15.72 11.36
CA LEU A 26 1.34 -15.83 11.02
C LEU A 26 1.56 -16.66 9.75
N ASP A 27 0.70 -17.67 9.59
CA ASP A 27 0.79 -18.72 8.61
C ASP A 27 -0.59 -19.13 8.09
N ASP A 28 -0.60 -19.79 6.93
CA ASP A 28 -1.80 -20.26 6.26
C ASP A 28 -2.64 -21.25 7.09
N LEU A 29 -2.00 -22.02 7.98
CA LEU A 29 -2.70 -22.94 8.89
C LEU A 29 -3.50 -22.21 9.96
N SER A 30 -3.09 -20.99 10.30
CA SER A 30 -3.71 -20.16 11.34
C SER A 30 -4.87 -19.30 10.82
N ASN A 31 -5.15 -19.35 9.50
CA ASN A 31 -6.23 -18.60 8.87
C ASN A 31 -7.60 -18.93 9.46
N ALA A 32 -7.95 -20.23 9.58
CA ALA A 32 -9.27 -20.66 10.04
C ALA A 32 -9.54 -20.20 11.49
N ALA A 33 -8.56 -20.31 12.38
CA ALA A 33 -8.66 -19.81 13.75
C ALA A 33 -8.81 -18.27 13.77
N SER A 34 -8.05 -17.56 12.94
CA SER A 34 -8.12 -16.10 12.83
C SER A 34 -9.49 -15.61 12.35
N GLU A 35 -10.03 -16.25 11.32
CA GLU A 35 -11.37 -15.98 10.79
C GLU A 35 -12.46 -16.30 11.82
N ALA A 36 -12.32 -17.40 12.57
CA ALA A 36 -13.28 -17.76 13.63
C ALA A 36 -13.31 -16.70 14.75
N VAL A 37 -12.15 -16.17 15.16
CA VAL A 37 -12.08 -15.05 16.12
C VAL A 37 -12.76 -13.81 15.55
N ALA A 38 -12.47 -13.45 14.29
CA ALA A 38 -13.09 -12.28 13.67
C ALA A 38 -14.61 -12.42 13.47
N HIS A 39 -15.09 -13.64 13.23
CA HIS A 39 -16.51 -13.94 13.20
C HIS A 39 -17.17 -13.75 14.57
N ALA A 40 -16.52 -14.23 15.64
CA ALA A 40 -17.02 -14.14 17.02
C ALA A 40 -17.00 -12.70 17.57
N ILE A 41 -15.92 -11.94 17.32
CA ILE A 41 -15.70 -10.62 17.92
C ILE A 41 -15.89 -9.51 16.89
N LYS A 42 -17.04 -8.83 16.97
CA LYS A 42 -17.36 -7.71 16.08
C LYS A 42 -16.41 -6.53 16.30
N GLY A 43 -16.10 -5.81 15.22
CA GLY A 43 -15.12 -4.72 15.23
C GLY A 43 -13.68 -5.16 14.97
N THR A 44 -13.46 -6.45 14.70
CA THR A 44 -12.15 -6.97 14.29
C THR A 44 -12.12 -7.35 12.81
N LEU A 45 -10.91 -7.52 12.27
CA LEU A 45 -10.69 -7.92 10.88
C LEU A 45 -9.59 -8.99 10.79
N ALA A 46 -9.93 -10.19 10.31
CA ALA A 46 -8.94 -11.23 10.02
C ALA A 46 -8.24 -10.96 8.67
N LEU A 47 -6.92 -11.21 8.61
CA LEU A 47 -6.09 -10.97 7.42
C LEU A 47 -5.48 -12.28 6.87
N PRO A 48 -6.30 -13.20 6.31
CA PRO A 48 -5.81 -14.50 5.84
C PRO A 48 -4.84 -14.35 4.67
N HIS A 49 -3.84 -15.25 4.60
CA HIS A 49 -2.85 -15.29 3.53
C HIS A 49 -2.30 -16.71 3.28
N PRO A 50 -1.66 -16.99 2.13
CA PRO A 50 -1.27 -18.36 1.76
C PRO A 50 0.14 -18.82 2.19
N TYR A 51 0.94 -17.98 2.86
CA TYR A 51 2.33 -18.30 3.22
C TYR A 51 2.58 -18.41 4.73
N GLY A 52 3.84 -18.44 5.18
CA GLY A 52 4.23 -18.59 6.59
C GLY A 52 4.79 -19.97 6.97
N ARG A 53 5.09 -20.83 5.98
CA ARG A 53 5.71 -22.15 6.21
C ARG A 53 6.86 -22.41 5.24
N LEU A 54 7.92 -23.04 5.76
CA LEU A 54 9.08 -23.51 4.99
C LEU A 54 9.76 -22.40 4.15
N GLN A 55 9.60 -21.14 4.57
CA GLN A 55 10.31 -20.00 3.99
C GLN A 55 11.69 -19.89 4.66
N PHE A 56 12.69 -19.42 3.91
CA PHE A 56 14.06 -19.31 4.39
C PHE A 56 14.76 -18.08 3.79
N GLY A 57 15.91 -17.70 4.35
CA GLY A 57 16.74 -16.61 3.84
C GLY A 57 15.99 -15.28 3.72
N ALA A 58 16.20 -14.57 2.60
CA ALA A 58 15.56 -13.28 2.32
C ALA A 58 14.03 -13.36 2.24
N ASP A 59 13.48 -14.49 1.76
CA ASP A 59 12.04 -14.71 1.67
C ASP A 59 11.38 -14.74 3.06
N LEU A 60 11.99 -15.46 4.00
CA LEU A 60 11.52 -15.48 5.39
C LEU A 60 11.67 -14.11 6.06
N ALA A 61 12.76 -13.39 5.78
CA ALA A 61 12.96 -12.05 6.32
C ALA A 61 11.89 -11.08 5.82
N LEU A 62 11.53 -11.14 4.53
CA LEU A 62 10.46 -10.34 3.94
C LEU A 62 9.09 -10.72 4.49
N HIS A 63 8.81 -12.01 4.70
CA HIS A 63 7.57 -12.48 5.35
C HIS A 63 7.38 -11.82 6.72
N PHE A 64 8.38 -11.92 7.59
CA PHE A 64 8.33 -11.29 8.91
C PHE A 64 8.24 -9.77 8.83
N ARG A 65 9.00 -9.14 7.94
CA ARG A 65 8.96 -7.68 7.76
C ARG A 65 7.55 -7.22 7.36
N THR A 66 6.90 -7.96 6.45
CA THR A 66 5.56 -7.63 5.96
C THR A 66 4.50 -7.80 7.06
N LEU A 67 4.54 -8.91 7.81
CA LEU A 67 3.59 -9.15 8.91
C LEU A 67 3.78 -8.16 10.06
N ILE A 68 5.02 -7.97 10.51
CA ILE A 68 5.35 -7.01 11.57
C ILE A 68 4.97 -5.60 11.13
N GLY A 69 5.31 -5.21 9.90
CA GLY A 69 4.97 -3.92 9.32
C GLY A 69 3.46 -3.69 9.23
N THR A 70 2.70 -4.71 8.80
CA THR A 70 1.23 -4.66 8.73
C THR A 70 0.63 -4.40 10.11
N GLY A 71 1.07 -5.13 11.14
CA GLY A 71 0.64 -4.90 12.52
C GLY A 71 1.14 -3.56 13.09
N ALA A 72 2.32 -3.10 12.67
CA ALA A 72 2.91 -1.83 13.10
C ALA A 72 2.26 -0.60 12.45
N ASN A 73 1.62 -0.74 11.28
CA ASN A 73 0.98 0.35 10.53
C ASN A 73 0.07 1.19 11.44
N PRO A 74 0.09 2.54 11.34
CA PRO A 74 -0.68 3.39 12.24
C PRO A 74 -2.20 3.32 12.06
N ASN A 75 -2.72 2.78 10.96
CA ASN A 75 -4.14 2.46 10.80
C ASN A 75 -4.59 1.26 11.67
N VAL A 76 -3.65 0.47 12.17
CA VAL A 76 -3.88 -0.65 13.08
C VAL A 76 -3.68 -0.18 14.52
N ALA A 77 -4.73 -0.28 15.33
CA ALA A 77 -4.76 0.11 16.72
C ALA A 77 -4.24 -0.98 17.65
N ALA A 78 -4.60 -2.24 17.39
CA ALA A 78 -4.19 -3.40 18.18
C ALA A 78 -4.20 -4.67 17.33
N VAL A 79 -3.44 -5.68 17.76
CA VAL A 79 -3.21 -6.92 16.97
C VAL A 79 -3.33 -8.17 17.83
N VAL A 80 -4.11 -9.14 17.36
CA VAL A 80 -4.02 -10.53 17.85
C VAL A 80 -3.27 -11.33 16.81
N VAL A 81 -2.10 -11.86 17.15
CA VAL A 81 -1.30 -12.73 16.28
C VAL A 81 -1.67 -14.18 16.61
N ILE A 82 -2.01 -14.97 15.60
CA ILE A 82 -2.24 -16.41 15.75
C ILE A 82 -1.29 -17.14 14.81
N GLY A 83 -0.46 -18.03 15.35
CA GLY A 83 0.41 -18.89 14.56
C GLY A 83 0.26 -20.35 14.92
N ILE A 84 0.83 -21.23 14.10
CA ILE A 84 0.86 -22.65 14.41
C ILE A 84 1.75 -22.92 15.63
N GLU A 85 2.94 -22.30 15.67
CA GLU A 85 3.97 -22.56 16.68
C GLU A 85 4.38 -21.26 17.44
N PRO A 86 4.79 -21.36 18.71
CA PRO A 86 4.96 -20.21 19.60
C PRO A 86 6.14 -19.29 19.27
N GLY A 87 7.25 -19.77 18.72
CA GLY A 87 8.47 -19.02 18.48
C GLY A 87 8.32 -17.90 17.45
N TRP A 88 7.88 -18.23 16.24
CA TRP A 88 7.62 -17.28 15.17
C TRP A 88 6.44 -16.38 15.49
N THR A 89 5.43 -16.90 16.19
CA THR A 89 4.32 -16.09 16.74
C THR A 89 4.88 -15.00 17.64
N GLN A 90 5.74 -15.36 18.60
CA GLN A 90 6.34 -14.41 19.52
C GLN A 90 7.24 -13.40 18.78
N ARG A 91 7.98 -13.82 17.76
CA ARG A 91 8.79 -12.90 16.93
C ARG A 91 7.94 -11.79 16.28
N VAL A 92 6.76 -12.11 15.77
CA VAL A 92 5.85 -11.12 15.19
C VAL A 92 5.26 -10.21 16.28
N VAL A 93 4.85 -10.79 17.41
CA VAL A 93 4.37 -10.05 18.59
C VAL A 93 5.40 -9.03 19.06
N ASP A 94 6.64 -9.46 19.28
CA ASP A 94 7.74 -8.60 19.75
C ASP A 94 8.07 -7.51 18.74
N GLY A 95 8.01 -7.83 17.44
CA GLY A 95 8.18 -6.86 16.37
C GLY A 95 7.14 -5.73 16.42
N ILE A 96 5.87 -6.08 16.58
CA ILE A 96 4.75 -5.13 16.65
C ILE A 96 4.77 -4.35 17.97
N ALA A 97 5.10 -5.01 19.09
CA ALA A 97 5.13 -4.42 20.42
C ALA A 97 6.09 -3.22 20.54
N LYS A 98 7.14 -3.14 19.69
CA LYS A 98 8.05 -1.99 19.60
C LYS A 98 7.34 -0.68 19.28
N THR A 99 6.15 -0.72 18.69
CA THR A 99 5.33 0.48 18.44
C THR A 99 4.62 1.00 19.69
N GLY A 100 4.58 0.23 20.78
CA GLY A 100 3.85 0.55 22.00
C GLY A 100 2.37 0.17 21.98
N LYS A 101 1.82 -0.27 20.83
CA LYS A 101 0.41 -0.64 20.72
C LYS A 101 0.12 -2.01 21.37
N PRO A 102 -1.12 -2.27 21.83
CA PRO A 102 -1.50 -3.58 22.35
C PRO A 102 -1.37 -4.69 21.30
N VAL A 103 -0.66 -5.76 21.66
CA VAL A 103 -0.52 -6.97 20.84
C VAL A 103 -0.50 -8.21 21.73
N ALA A 104 -1.16 -9.28 21.28
CA ALA A 104 -1.17 -10.58 21.97
C ALA A 104 -0.94 -11.71 20.97
N GLY A 105 -0.17 -12.74 21.37
CA GLY A 105 0.14 -13.90 20.54
C GLY A 105 -0.49 -15.18 21.09
N PHE A 106 -0.94 -16.06 20.19
CA PHE A 106 -1.48 -17.37 20.53
C PHE A 106 -0.97 -18.42 19.54
N SER A 107 -0.65 -19.62 20.03
CA SER A 107 -0.23 -20.76 19.19
C SER A 107 -1.30 -21.86 19.17
N ILE A 108 -1.52 -22.48 18.02
CA ILE A 108 -2.47 -23.60 17.88
C ILE A 108 -1.84 -24.92 18.34
N GLU A 109 -0.58 -25.17 18.00
CA GLU A 109 0.14 -26.36 18.41
C GLU A 109 0.21 -26.45 19.94
N GLY A 110 -0.13 -27.62 20.49
CA GLY A 110 -0.20 -27.87 21.93
C GLY A 110 -1.50 -27.39 22.62
N ASN A 111 -2.29 -26.51 21.98
CA ASN A 111 -3.53 -25.97 22.55
C ASN A 111 -4.81 -26.44 21.83
N GLY A 112 -4.72 -26.67 20.51
CA GLY A 112 -5.85 -26.95 19.64
C GLY A 112 -6.72 -25.71 19.34
N ASP A 113 -7.41 -25.74 18.20
CA ASP A 113 -8.16 -24.58 17.68
C ASP A 113 -9.18 -24.01 18.66
N ILE A 114 -10.00 -24.87 19.29
CA ILE A 114 -11.10 -24.41 20.16
C ILE A 114 -10.57 -23.57 21.33
N ALA A 115 -9.51 -24.03 21.98
CA ALA A 115 -8.92 -23.32 23.13
C ALA A 115 -8.23 -22.03 22.68
N THR A 116 -7.48 -22.08 21.56
CA THR A 116 -6.80 -20.92 20.98
C THR A 116 -7.79 -19.84 20.55
N ILE A 117 -8.86 -20.21 19.84
CA ILE A 117 -9.93 -19.28 19.42
C ILE A 117 -10.58 -18.65 20.65
N ALA A 118 -10.90 -19.43 21.69
CA ALA A 118 -11.51 -18.89 22.90
C ALA A 118 -10.60 -17.88 23.63
N ALA A 119 -9.30 -18.17 23.74
CA ALA A 119 -8.33 -17.29 24.38
C ALA A 119 -8.09 -16.00 23.54
N ALA A 120 -7.86 -16.17 22.24
CA ALA A 120 -7.68 -15.06 21.30
C ALA A 120 -8.91 -14.14 21.24
N SER A 121 -10.12 -14.71 21.30
CA SER A 121 -11.38 -13.95 21.32
C SER A 121 -11.52 -13.06 22.55
N ARG A 122 -11.03 -13.49 23.72
CA ARG A 122 -11.05 -12.67 24.94
C ARG A 122 -10.14 -11.44 24.78
N ALA A 123 -8.91 -11.65 24.31
CA ALA A 123 -7.98 -10.55 24.04
C ALA A 123 -8.51 -9.60 22.95
N ALA A 124 -9.06 -10.15 21.86
CA ALA A 124 -9.64 -9.37 20.78
C ALA A 124 -10.78 -8.45 21.27
N LYS A 125 -11.68 -8.98 22.12
CA LYS A 125 -12.75 -8.17 22.73
C LYS A 125 -12.17 -7.01 23.54
N ASP A 126 -11.17 -7.25 24.38
CA ASP A 126 -10.57 -6.20 25.22
C ASP A 126 -9.84 -5.14 24.37
N PHE A 127 -9.18 -5.58 23.30
CA PHE A 127 -8.57 -4.67 22.32
C PHE A 127 -9.58 -3.82 21.57
N VAL A 128 -10.74 -4.37 21.20
CA VAL A 128 -11.83 -3.59 20.59
C VAL A 128 -12.35 -2.52 21.56
N GLN A 129 -12.53 -2.86 22.84
CA GLN A 129 -12.93 -1.88 23.85
C GLN A 129 -11.90 -0.75 23.96
N TRP A 130 -10.63 -1.09 24.16
CA TRP A 130 -9.54 -0.12 24.23
C TRP A 130 -9.42 0.75 22.97
N ALA A 131 -9.53 0.14 21.79
CA ALA A 131 -9.42 0.88 20.52
C ALA A 131 -10.59 1.84 20.34
N SER A 132 -11.81 1.46 20.74
CA SER A 132 -13.00 2.30 20.61
C SER A 132 -12.99 3.56 21.47
N GLU A 133 -12.16 3.60 22.53
CA GLU A 133 -11.98 4.77 23.39
C GLU A 133 -11.05 5.82 22.77
N LYS A 134 -10.27 5.45 21.73
CA LYS A 134 -9.34 6.37 21.07
C LYS A 134 -10.10 7.41 20.26
N ARG A 135 -9.71 8.67 20.43
CA ARG A 135 -10.26 9.81 19.69
C ARG A 135 -9.25 10.28 18.66
N ARG A 136 -9.76 10.85 17.57
CA ARG A 136 -8.93 11.54 16.59
C ARG A 136 -8.44 12.87 17.16
N GLU A 137 -7.22 13.24 16.81
CA GLU A 137 -6.59 14.51 17.13
C GLU A 137 -6.37 15.30 15.83
N GLN A 138 -6.37 16.63 15.93
CA GLN A 138 -6.01 17.46 14.78
C GLN A 138 -4.49 17.32 14.52
N THR A 139 -4.13 16.99 13.29
CA THR A 139 -2.78 16.66 12.84
C THR A 139 -2.49 17.43 11.55
N GLY A 140 -1.27 17.94 11.40
CA GLY A 140 -0.83 18.55 10.15
C GLY A 140 -0.57 17.52 9.04
N ILE A 141 -0.68 17.94 7.79
CA ILE A 141 -0.49 17.06 6.62
C ILE A 141 0.94 16.48 6.54
N GLU A 142 1.93 17.14 7.12
CA GLU A 142 3.31 16.69 7.21
C GLU A 142 3.46 15.33 7.91
N GLU A 143 2.52 14.97 8.80
CA GLU A 143 2.52 13.67 9.48
C GLU A 143 1.82 12.57 8.66
N LEU A 144 1.10 12.94 7.59
CA LEU A 144 0.38 11.98 6.74
C LEU A 144 1.36 11.30 5.78
N TRP A 145 1.34 9.96 5.79
CA TRP A 145 2.13 9.16 4.86
C TRP A 145 1.23 8.61 3.76
N VAL A 146 1.52 8.98 2.51
CA VAL A 146 0.71 8.62 1.34
C VAL A 146 1.53 7.82 0.34
N SER A 147 1.05 6.62 0.01
CA SER A 147 1.65 5.79 -1.04
C SER A 147 0.85 5.86 -2.34
N VAL A 148 1.49 5.60 -3.47
CA VAL A 148 0.85 5.61 -4.78
C VAL A 148 1.33 4.44 -5.63
N LYS A 149 0.43 3.88 -6.44
CA LYS A 149 0.77 3.04 -7.60
C LYS A 149 -0.37 3.09 -8.62
N CYS A 150 -0.10 2.83 -9.90
CA CYS A 150 -1.17 2.76 -10.90
C CYS A 150 -1.63 1.32 -11.13
N GLY A 151 -2.65 1.13 -11.96
CA GLY A 151 -2.91 -0.20 -12.51
C GLY A 151 -4.06 -0.22 -13.49
N GLU A 152 -4.06 -1.27 -14.31
CA GLU A 152 -4.88 -1.36 -15.52
C GLU A 152 -4.85 -0.07 -16.32
N SER A 153 -3.63 0.44 -16.53
CA SER A 153 -3.38 1.68 -17.23
C SER A 153 -3.93 1.65 -18.66
N ASP A 154 -4.30 2.82 -19.14
CA ASP A 154 -4.69 3.09 -20.51
C ASP A 154 -4.06 4.43 -20.96
N THR A 155 -4.36 4.88 -22.17
CA THR A 155 -3.85 6.17 -22.67
C THR A 155 -4.21 7.35 -21.75
N THR A 156 -5.39 7.33 -21.12
CA THR A 156 -5.85 8.43 -20.24
C THR A 156 -5.08 8.50 -18.92
N SER A 157 -4.48 7.39 -18.51
CA SER A 157 -3.71 7.28 -17.27
C SER A 157 -2.49 8.19 -17.32
N GLY A 158 -1.68 8.09 -18.39
CA GLY A 158 -0.50 8.93 -18.59
C GLY A 158 -0.82 10.40 -18.92
N LEU A 159 -1.99 10.67 -19.50
CA LEU A 159 -2.40 12.02 -19.92
C LEU A 159 -3.09 12.84 -18.83
N ALA A 160 -3.72 12.21 -17.83
CA ALA A 160 -4.51 12.92 -16.83
C ALA A 160 -4.46 12.31 -15.41
N ALA A 161 -4.76 11.03 -15.22
CA ALA A 161 -4.86 10.46 -13.86
C ALA A 161 -3.50 10.44 -13.13
N ASN A 162 -2.43 9.96 -13.77
CA ASN A 162 -1.09 9.96 -13.22
C ASN A 162 -0.54 11.39 -13.03
N PRO A 163 -0.68 12.31 -14.01
CA PRO A 163 -0.36 13.73 -13.79
C PRO A 163 -1.08 14.35 -12.59
N THR A 164 -2.36 14.01 -12.35
CA THR A 164 -3.10 14.53 -11.19
C THR A 164 -2.48 14.06 -9.88
N VAL A 165 -2.07 12.79 -9.80
CA VAL A 165 -1.31 12.26 -8.66
C VAL A 165 0.04 12.96 -8.52
N GLY A 166 0.72 13.24 -9.63
CA GLY A 166 1.98 13.99 -9.62
C GLY A 166 1.85 15.41 -9.09
N ASP A 167 0.79 16.13 -9.47
CA ASP A 167 0.49 17.47 -8.96
C ASP A 167 0.16 17.44 -7.46
N PHE A 168 -0.59 16.42 -7.01
CA PHE A 168 -0.80 16.16 -5.58
C PHE A 168 0.53 15.91 -4.84
N LEU A 169 1.42 15.08 -5.39
CA LEU A 169 2.72 14.79 -4.77
C LEU A 169 3.59 16.04 -4.66
N ASP A 170 3.69 16.86 -5.71
CA ASP A 170 4.41 18.14 -5.66
C ASP A 170 3.87 19.07 -4.55
N LYS A 171 2.56 19.12 -4.38
CA LYS A 171 1.90 19.95 -3.35
C LYS A 171 2.20 19.47 -1.94
N VAL A 172 2.13 18.16 -1.68
CA VAL A 172 2.35 17.63 -0.32
C VAL A 172 3.83 17.50 0.03
N ASP A 173 4.72 17.34 -0.95
CA ASP A 173 6.18 17.38 -0.76
C ASP A 173 6.60 18.76 -0.23
N ALA A 174 6.07 19.84 -0.81
CA ALA A 174 6.28 21.21 -0.34
C ALA A 174 5.72 21.47 1.08
N LEU A 175 4.80 20.63 1.56
CA LEU A 175 4.24 20.68 2.91
C LEU A 175 4.95 19.73 3.88
N GLY A 176 5.99 19.02 3.44
CA GLY A 176 6.77 18.11 4.27
C GLY A 176 6.04 16.80 4.60
N ALA A 177 5.15 16.33 3.71
CA ALA A 177 4.59 14.99 3.83
C ALA A 177 5.62 13.91 3.44
N THR A 178 5.36 12.66 3.84
CA THR A 178 6.15 11.51 3.39
C THR A 178 5.35 10.73 2.36
N THR A 179 5.91 10.55 1.16
CA THR A 179 5.22 9.90 0.06
C THR A 179 6.04 8.77 -0.54
N CYS A 180 5.39 7.79 -1.16
CA CYS A 180 6.10 6.69 -1.82
C CYS A 180 5.43 6.28 -3.12
N PHE A 181 6.25 5.99 -4.12
CA PHE A 181 5.87 5.29 -5.35
C PHE A 181 6.72 4.02 -5.50
N GLY A 182 6.28 3.10 -6.35
CA GLY A 182 6.99 1.84 -6.62
C GLY A 182 6.81 1.39 -8.06
N GLU A 183 6.51 0.10 -8.25
CA GLU A 183 6.29 -0.54 -9.55
C GLU A 183 7.58 -0.63 -10.39
N THR A 184 8.59 -1.35 -9.88
CA THR A 184 9.96 -1.33 -10.44
C THR A 184 10.00 -1.63 -11.93
N SER A 185 9.28 -2.66 -12.40
CA SER A 185 9.24 -3.02 -13.82
C SER A 185 8.31 -2.14 -14.67
N GLU A 186 7.43 -1.31 -14.08
CA GLU A 186 6.64 -0.31 -14.83
C GLU A 186 7.49 0.90 -15.25
N LEU A 187 8.74 0.99 -14.78
CA LEU A 187 9.67 2.05 -15.18
C LEU A 187 10.57 1.64 -16.33
N THR A 188 10.45 0.41 -16.86
CA THR A 188 11.24 -0.05 -18.01
C THR A 188 10.99 0.82 -19.24
N GLY A 189 12.04 1.48 -19.73
CA GLY A 189 11.99 2.48 -20.80
C GLY A 189 12.02 3.93 -20.30
N ALA A 190 11.78 4.16 -19.01
CA ALA A 190 11.83 5.48 -18.36
C ALA A 190 12.82 5.51 -17.18
N GLU A 191 13.53 4.43 -16.88
CA GLU A 191 14.36 4.29 -15.68
C GLU A 191 15.49 5.30 -15.63
N GLN A 192 16.14 5.58 -16.77
CA GLN A 192 17.20 6.60 -16.84
C GLN A 192 16.66 8.00 -16.55
N VAL A 193 15.48 8.33 -17.09
CA VAL A 193 14.81 9.60 -16.81
C VAL A 193 14.36 9.67 -15.36
N CYS A 194 13.85 8.57 -14.82
CA CYS A 194 13.47 8.46 -13.42
C CYS A 194 14.66 8.69 -12.49
N ALA A 195 15.83 8.14 -12.78
CA ALA A 195 17.04 8.34 -11.99
C ALA A 195 17.44 9.83 -11.88
N THR A 196 17.14 10.66 -12.88
CA THR A 196 17.38 12.13 -12.81
C THR A 196 16.53 12.83 -11.74
N ARG A 197 15.45 12.18 -11.29
CA ARG A 197 14.55 12.67 -10.25
C ARG A 197 14.96 12.28 -8.84
N ALA A 198 16.06 11.54 -8.67
CA ALA A 198 16.65 11.31 -7.36
C ALA A 198 17.17 12.62 -6.77
N ALA A 199 17.11 12.81 -5.45
CA ALA A 199 17.58 14.02 -4.78
C ALA A 199 19.11 14.19 -4.87
N THR A 200 19.85 13.08 -4.88
CA THR A 200 21.33 13.07 -4.97
C THR A 200 21.82 11.98 -5.95
N PRO A 201 23.07 12.07 -6.43
CA PRO A 201 23.67 11.04 -7.28
C PRO A 201 23.72 9.65 -6.62
N GLU A 202 23.90 9.59 -5.30
CA GLU A 202 23.94 8.33 -4.56
C GLU A 202 22.57 7.65 -4.55
N VAL A 203 21.49 8.43 -4.40
CA VAL A 203 20.12 7.92 -4.47
C VAL A 203 19.77 7.49 -5.89
N ALA A 204 20.25 8.20 -6.92
CA ALA A 204 20.09 7.80 -8.32
C ALA A 204 20.79 6.46 -8.60
N ALA A 205 22.02 6.30 -8.12
CA ALA A 205 22.79 5.06 -8.27
C ALA A 205 22.11 3.90 -7.53
N LYS A 206 21.60 4.13 -6.31
CA LYS A 206 20.83 3.13 -5.56
C LYS A 206 19.58 2.71 -6.33
N PHE A 207 18.83 3.65 -6.90
CA PHE A 207 17.65 3.37 -7.72
C PHE A 207 17.99 2.53 -8.95
N LEU A 208 19.02 2.91 -9.72
CA LEU A 208 19.43 2.17 -10.91
C LEU A 208 19.94 0.76 -10.57
N ALA A 209 20.61 0.58 -9.43
CA ALA A 209 21.04 -0.74 -8.95
C ALA A 209 19.83 -1.62 -8.58
N THR A 210 18.85 -1.06 -7.87
CA THR A 210 17.60 -1.76 -7.52
C THR A 210 16.82 -2.15 -8.77
N TRP A 211 16.60 -1.21 -9.69
CA TRP A 211 15.92 -1.48 -10.96
C TRP A 211 16.67 -2.53 -11.79
N GLY A 212 18.00 -2.41 -11.88
CA GLY A 212 18.85 -3.36 -12.60
C GLY A 212 18.74 -4.77 -12.05
N ALA A 213 18.79 -4.94 -10.73
CA ALA A 213 18.62 -6.24 -10.08
C ALA A 213 17.24 -6.85 -10.35
N TYR A 214 16.18 -6.05 -10.34
CA TYR A 214 14.82 -6.51 -10.66
C TYR A 214 14.70 -6.92 -12.13
N ASN A 215 15.27 -6.13 -13.04
CA ASN A 215 15.29 -6.42 -14.46
C ASN A 215 16.10 -7.68 -14.77
N ASP A 216 17.27 -7.85 -14.16
CA ASP A 216 18.10 -9.05 -14.30
C ASP A 216 17.35 -10.31 -13.83
N PHE A 217 16.60 -10.20 -12.73
CA PHE A 217 15.71 -11.28 -12.28
C PHE A 217 14.65 -11.63 -13.32
N ILE A 218 13.98 -10.65 -13.93
CA ILE A 218 13.02 -10.90 -15.02
C ILE A 218 13.73 -11.57 -16.20
N LEU A 219 14.84 -11.01 -16.67
CA LEU A 219 15.58 -11.53 -17.83
C LEU A 219 16.08 -12.97 -17.63
N ALA A 220 16.48 -13.32 -16.41
CA ALA A 220 16.95 -14.66 -16.09
C ALA A 220 15.83 -15.72 -16.04
N ASN A 221 14.57 -15.31 -15.85
CA ASN A 221 13.43 -16.23 -15.65
C ASN A 221 12.37 -16.15 -16.75
N LYS A 222 12.47 -15.21 -17.70
CA LYS A 222 11.47 -15.00 -18.74
C LYS A 222 11.47 -16.12 -19.78
N THR A 223 10.29 -16.50 -20.26
CA THR A 223 10.13 -17.34 -21.47
C THR A 223 10.04 -16.50 -22.75
N ASP A 224 9.48 -15.29 -22.62
CA ASP A 224 9.22 -14.32 -23.68
C ASP A 224 9.71 -12.94 -23.23
N ASP A 225 9.88 -11.97 -24.13
CA ASP A 225 10.40 -10.66 -23.71
C ASP A 225 9.41 -9.93 -22.78
N LEU A 226 9.93 -9.13 -21.82
CA LEU A 226 9.07 -8.32 -20.98
C LEU A 226 8.28 -7.32 -21.84
N SER A 227 8.89 -6.78 -22.90
CA SER A 227 8.22 -5.93 -23.89
C SER A 227 7.11 -6.63 -24.70
N GLU A 228 7.08 -7.97 -24.70
CA GLU A 228 6.04 -8.76 -25.36
C GLU A 228 4.89 -9.10 -24.39
N SER A 229 5.14 -9.09 -23.08
CA SER A 229 4.14 -9.33 -22.03
C SER A 229 3.63 -8.06 -21.36
N GLN A 230 4.35 -6.95 -21.53
CA GLN A 230 4.02 -5.60 -21.09
C GLN A 230 4.24 -4.61 -22.24
N PRO A 231 3.24 -3.77 -22.62
CA PRO A 231 1.94 -3.61 -21.98
C PRO A 231 1.06 -4.87 -22.04
N THR A 232 0.26 -5.11 -20.99
CA THR A 232 -0.66 -6.26 -20.99
C THR A 232 -1.69 -6.14 -22.12
N LYS A 233 -2.35 -7.25 -22.50
CA LYS A 233 -3.45 -7.22 -23.49
C LYS A 233 -4.50 -6.15 -23.19
N GLY A 234 -4.90 -6.02 -21.93
CA GLY A 234 -5.82 -4.96 -21.50
C GLY A 234 -5.25 -3.57 -21.73
N ASN A 235 -3.96 -3.32 -21.48
CA ASN A 235 -3.32 -2.03 -21.74
C ASN A 235 -3.30 -1.67 -23.24
N ILE A 236 -3.03 -2.66 -24.10
CA ILE A 236 -3.04 -2.49 -25.56
C ILE A 236 -4.46 -2.17 -26.05
N GLU A 237 -5.48 -2.88 -25.55
CA GLU A 237 -6.89 -2.56 -25.81
C GLU A 237 -7.26 -1.16 -25.29
N GLY A 238 -6.61 -0.71 -24.21
CA GLY A 238 -6.69 0.64 -23.65
C GLY A 238 -5.90 1.72 -24.42
N GLY A 239 -5.22 1.36 -25.51
CA GLY A 239 -4.55 2.28 -26.42
C GLY A 239 -3.08 2.57 -26.13
N LEU A 240 -2.42 1.79 -25.26
CA LEU A 240 -0.97 1.88 -25.05
C LEU A 240 -0.21 1.03 -26.07
N SER A 241 0.72 1.64 -26.79
CA SER A 241 1.39 1.02 -27.95
C SER A 241 2.76 0.43 -27.66
N THR A 242 3.52 1.02 -26.73
CA THR A 242 4.86 0.53 -26.34
C THR A 242 5.06 0.51 -24.82
N ILE A 243 6.07 -0.22 -24.35
CA ILE A 243 6.43 -0.26 -22.94
C ILE A 243 6.95 1.11 -22.46
N GLU A 244 7.66 1.85 -23.31
CA GLU A 244 8.14 3.19 -23.02
C GLU A 244 6.97 4.17 -22.84
N GLU A 245 5.96 4.12 -23.71
CA GLU A 245 4.76 4.98 -23.57
C GLU A 245 4.08 4.76 -22.21
N LYS A 246 3.94 3.49 -21.82
CA LYS A 246 3.41 3.10 -20.50
C LYS A 246 4.30 3.61 -19.37
N ALA A 247 5.62 3.43 -19.48
CA ALA A 247 6.58 3.83 -18.46
C ALA A 247 6.65 5.34 -18.26
N PHE A 248 6.61 6.13 -19.33
CA PHE A 248 6.54 7.59 -19.22
C PHE A 248 5.21 8.08 -18.64
N GLY A 249 4.11 7.37 -18.93
CA GLY A 249 2.83 7.57 -18.26
C GLY A 249 2.91 7.25 -16.76
N ASN A 250 3.54 6.14 -16.40
CA ASN A 250 3.78 5.68 -15.02
C ASN A 250 4.62 6.69 -14.23
N PHE A 251 5.65 7.25 -14.88
CA PHE A 251 6.57 8.26 -14.36
C PHE A 251 5.86 9.58 -14.02
N GLN A 252 4.78 9.96 -14.71
CA GLN A 252 4.04 11.20 -14.39
C GLN A 252 3.51 11.25 -12.95
N LYS A 253 3.37 10.09 -12.27
CA LYS A 253 2.91 10.03 -10.87
C LYS A 253 3.80 10.77 -9.91
N ILE A 254 5.09 10.94 -10.18
CA ILE A 254 6.03 11.55 -9.22
C ILE A 254 6.12 13.07 -9.33
N GLY A 255 5.23 13.68 -10.11
CA GLY A 255 5.15 15.13 -10.24
C GLY A 255 6.27 15.72 -11.10
N LYS A 256 6.38 17.04 -11.04
CA LYS A 256 7.36 17.84 -11.80
C LYS A 256 8.44 18.40 -10.91
N ASN A 257 8.21 18.52 -9.61
CA ASN A 257 9.10 19.18 -8.66
C ASN A 257 9.68 18.22 -7.61
N ALA A 258 8.87 17.30 -7.08
CA ALA A 258 9.28 16.35 -6.05
C ALA A 258 10.47 15.48 -6.53
N ARG A 259 11.44 15.28 -5.64
CA ARG A 259 12.61 14.42 -5.88
C ARG A 259 12.66 13.34 -4.82
N PHE A 260 12.89 12.09 -5.23
CA PHE A 260 12.93 11.01 -4.26
C PHE A 260 14.26 11.00 -3.49
N ILE A 261 14.17 10.91 -2.17
CA ILE A 261 15.30 11.10 -1.24
C ILE A 261 15.95 9.78 -0.82
N ASP A 262 15.28 8.65 -1.03
CA ASP A 262 15.82 7.32 -0.79
C ASP A 262 15.06 6.25 -1.60
N VAL A 263 15.64 5.05 -1.62
CA VAL A 263 15.10 3.83 -2.21
C VAL A 263 14.91 2.79 -1.11
N LEU A 264 13.71 2.25 -0.99
CA LEU A 264 13.30 1.31 0.05
C LEU A 264 13.28 -0.11 -0.52
N GLU A 265 13.75 -1.06 0.28
CA GLU A 265 13.45 -2.47 0.07
C GLU A 265 11.95 -2.77 0.27
N PRO A 266 11.44 -3.91 -0.22
CA PRO A 266 10.07 -4.33 0.04
C PRO A 266 9.72 -4.28 1.53
N ALA A 267 8.60 -3.62 1.86
CA ALA A 267 8.08 -3.40 3.22
C ALA A 267 9.04 -2.67 4.18
N GLU A 268 10.10 -2.02 3.69
CA GLU A 268 10.98 -1.19 4.51
C GLU A 268 10.30 0.16 4.86
N PRO A 269 10.25 0.55 6.14
CA PRO A 269 9.69 1.83 6.53
C PRO A 269 10.65 2.99 6.19
N PRO A 270 10.14 4.13 5.67
CA PRO A 270 10.90 5.37 5.50
C PRO A 270 11.66 5.81 6.75
N ALA A 271 12.94 6.15 6.61
CA ALA A 271 13.83 6.52 7.72
C ALA A 271 14.69 7.79 7.50
N LYS A 272 14.64 8.42 6.32
CA LYS A 272 15.42 9.63 5.98
C LYS A 272 14.69 10.95 6.25
N GLY A 273 13.53 10.89 6.90
CA GLY A 273 12.66 12.05 7.14
C GLY A 273 11.62 12.26 6.04
N PRO A 274 10.90 13.39 6.05
CA PRO A 274 9.87 13.68 5.07
C PRO A 274 10.40 13.85 3.65
N GLY A 275 9.57 13.53 2.65
CA GLY A 275 9.88 13.59 1.23
C GLY A 275 9.36 12.37 0.46
N LEU A 276 9.69 12.31 -0.83
CA LEU A 276 9.33 11.22 -1.73
C LEU A 276 10.33 10.05 -1.61
N TYR A 277 9.82 8.82 -1.60
CA TYR A 277 10.60 7.58 -1.60
C TYR A 277 10.22 6.71 -2.79
N PHE A 278 11.20 6.01 -3.35
CA PHE A 278 10.93 4.87 -4.24
C PHE A 278 10.95 3.59 -3.40
N MET A 279 10.01 2.67 -3.59
CA MET A 279 10.06 1.33 -2.97
C MET A 279 10.11 0.27 -4.05
N ASP A 280 11.09 -0.62 -3.94
CA ASP A 280 11.17 -1.79 -4.80
C ASP A 280 9.95 -2.68 -4.57
N THR A 281 9.13 -2.81 -5.60
CA THR A 281 7.86 -3.55 -5.55
C THR A 281 7.54 -4.13 -6.92
N SER A 282 6.85 -5.26 -6.92
CA SER A 282 6.20 -5.75 -8.14
C SER A 282 5.09 -4.80 -8.58
N SER A 283 4.77 -4.81 -9.86
CA SER A 283 3.63 -4.07 -10.42
C SER A 283 2.28 -4.73 -10.11
N ALA A 284 2.32 -5.92 -9.48
CA ALA A 284 1.12 -6.62 -9.07
C ALA A 284 0.39 -5.82 -7.98
N ALA A 285 -0.89 -5.58 -8.25
CA ALA A 285 -1.64 -4.59 -7.51
C ALA A 285 -1.72 -4.86 -6.01
N ALA A 286 -2.06 -6.07 -5.63
CA ALA A 286 -2.24 -6.44 -4.24
C ALA A 286 -0.93 -6.49 -3.45
N GLU A 287 0.16 -6.96 -4.09
CA GLU A 287 1.48 -7.01 -3.47
C GLU A 287 2.02 -5.62 -3.14
N CYS A 288 2.01 -4.71 -4.12
CA CYS A 288 2.53 -3.35 -3.93
C CYS A 288 1.82 -2.61 -2.78
N VAL A 289 0.48 -2.64 -2.74
CA VAL A 289 -0.28 -1.96 -1.67
C VAL A 289 -0.02 -2.64 -0.32
N THR A 290 0.13 -3.97 -0.29
CA THR A 290 0.44 -4.70 0.95
C THR A 290 1.82 -4.31 1.49
N LEU A 291 2.84 -4.23 0.64
CA LEU A 291 4.19 -3.81 1.04
C LEU A 291 4.22 -2.36 1.52
N GLN A 292 3.55 -1.44 0.84
CA GLN A 292 3.46 -0.04 1.25
C GLN A 292 2.64 0.13 2.54
N ALA A 293 1.57 -0.64 2.71
CA ALA A 293 0.86 -0.71 3.99
C ALA A 293 1.80 -1.22 5.10
N ALA A 294 2.58 -2.27 4.85
CA ALA A 294 3.53 -2.78 5.83
C ALA A 294 4.65 -1.78 6.18
N ALA A 295 5.08 -0.96 5.22
CA ALA A 295 6.03 0.12 5.47
C ALA A 295 5.47 1.30 6.28
N GLY A 296 4.15 1.32 6.55
CA GLY A 296 3.50 2.30 7.43
C GLY A 296 2.83 3.47 6.71
N PHE A 297 2.60 3.39 5.40
CA PHE A 297 1.78 4.35 4.66
C PHE A 297 0.30 4.22 5.07
N ALA A 298 -0.38 5.35 5.25
CA ALA A 298 -1.70 5.42 5.88
C ALA A 298 -2.84 5.62 4.87
N VAL A 299 -2.56 6.18 3.69
CA VAL A 299 -3.48 6.32 2.57
C VAL A 299 -2.79 5.86 1.29
N HIS A 300 -3.53 5.22 0.39
CA HIS A 300 -3.02 4.81 -0.91
C HIS A 300 -3.81 5.46 -2.05
N LEU A 301 -3.12 6.10 -3.00
CA LEU A 301 -3.72 6.68 -4.20
C LEU A 301 -3.52 5.77 -5.39
N PHE A 302 -4.61 5.53 -6.11
CA PHE A 302 -4.68 4.49 -7.12
C PHE A 302 -5.27 5.00 -8.44
N PRO A 303 -4.48 5.65 -9.31
CA PRO A 303 -4.91 5.98 -10.65
C PRO A 303 -5.10 4.71 -11.49
N THR A 304 -6.25 4.62 -12.16
CA THR A 304 -6.61 3.47 -13.01
C THR A 304 -7.28 3.91 -14.31
N GLY A 305 -6.89 3.27 -15.41
CA GLY A 305 -7.50 3.47 -16.72
C GLY A 305 -8.80 2.70 -16.85
N GLN A 306 -8.75 1.38 -16.58
CA GLN A 306 -9.86 0.46 -16.89
C GLN A 306 -10.68 0.02 -15.66
N GLY A 307 -10.41 0.57 -14.48
CA GLY A 307 -11.26 0.37 -13.30
C GLY A 307 -10.84 -0.79 -12.41
N ASN A 308 -9.54 -0.99 -12.22
CA ASN A 308 -9.03 -2.02 -11.33
C ASN A 308 -9.63 -1.88 -9.92
N VAL A 309 -10.19 -2.97 -9.41
CA VAL A 309 -11.04 -2.97 -8.21
C VAL A 309 -10.26 -3.14 -6.89
N ILE A 310 -8.92 -3.22 -6.95
CA ILE A 310 -8.07 -3.54 -5.80
C ILE A 310 -8.36 -2.69 -4.57
N GLY A 311 -8.50 -3.32 -3.41
CA GLY A 311 -8.52 -2.68 -2.10
C GLY A 311 -7.31 -3.06 -1.26
N ASN A 312 -7.41 -2.80 0.03
CA ASN A 312 -6.49 -3.28 1.05
C ASN A 312 -7.23 -3.31 2.39
N PRO A 313 -7.00 -4.31 3.25
CA PRO A 313 -7.74 -4.44 4.49
C PRO A 313 -7.47 -3.34 5.52
N ILE A 314 -6.28 -2.71 5.52
CA ILE A 314 -5.86 -1.77 6.57
C ILE A 314 -5.58 -0.35 6.07
N VAL A 315 -5.44 -0.15 4.75
CA VAL A 315 -5.17 1.15 4.14
C VAL A 315 -6.29 1.52 3.16
N PRO A 316 -6.93 2.70 3.29
CA PRO A 316 -7.89 3.18 2.31
C PRO A 316 -7.20 3.41 0.96
N VAL A 317 -7.77 2.81 -0.09
CA VAL A 317 -7.29 2.92 -1.47
C VAL A 317 -8.25 3.83 -2.25
N VAL A 318 -7.81 5.04 -2.57
CA VAL A 318 -8.56 6.07 -3.31
C VAL A 318 -8.38 5.88 -4.81
N LYS A 319 -9.45 5.62 -5.56
CA LYS A 319 -9.38 5.37 -7.01
C LYS A 319 -9.58 6.66 -7.79
N ILE A 320 -8.67 6.91 -8.73
CA ILE A 320 -8.73 8.06 -9.64
C ILE A 320 -8.80 7.54 -11.07
N THR A 321 -9.71 8.06 -11.90
CA THR A 321 -9.71 7.75 -13.33
C THR A 321 -9.92 8.98 -14.18
N ALA A 322 -9.30 8.99 -15.35
CA ALA A 322 -9.54 9.97 -16.39
C ALA A 322 -10.31 9.38 -17.58
N ASN A 323 -10.66 8.09 -17.54
CA ASN A 323 -11.30 7.40 -18.66
C ASN A 323 -12.82 7.59 -18.59
N PRO A 324 -13.45 8.33 -19.54
CA PRO A 324 -14.90 8.54 -19.54
C PRO A 324 -15.72 7.25 -19.67
N ARG A 325 -15.16 6.18 -20.26
CA ARG A 325 -15.80 4.87 -20.29
C ARG A 325 -15.85 4.28 -18.89
N THR A 326 -14.72 4.25 -18.18
CA THR A 326 -14.63 3.74 -16.80
C THR A 326 -15.53 4.51 -15.85
N VAL A 327 -15.57 5.84 -15.96
CA VAL A 327 -16.53 6.67 -15.23
C VAL A 327 -17.97 6.22 -15.48
N ARG A 328 -18.33 5.92 -16.73
CA ARG A 328 -19.70 5.51 -17.07
C ARG A 328 -20.03 4.07 -16.65
N THR A 329 -19.07 3.14 -16.75
CA THR A 329 -19.34 1.70 -16.60
C THR A 329 -18.91 1.13 -15.24
N MET A 330 -18.06 1.82 -14.50
CA MET A 330 -17.48 1.36 -13.23
C MET A 330 -17.44 2.47 -12.16
N ALA A 331 -18.33 3.46 -12.24
CA ALA A 331 -18.41 4.59 -11.28
C ALA A 331 -18.42 4.16 -9.81
N GLU A 332 -19.02 3.02 -9.48
CA GLU A 332 -19.10 2.53 -8.09
C GLU A 332 -17.73 2.20 -7.48
N HIS A 333 -16.72 1.93 -8.30
CA HIS A 333 -15.35 1.68 -7.87
C HIS A 333 -14.47 2.94 -7.86
N ILE A 334 -14.96 4.08 -8.36
CA ILE A 334 -14.17 5.30 -8.59
C ILE A 334 -14.48 6.36 -7.52
N ASP A 335 -13.45 6.84 -6.83
CA ASP A 335 -13.58 7.91 -5.84
C ASP A 335 -13.44 9.30 -6.47
N HIS A 336 -12.69 9.41 -7.58
CA HIS A 336 -12.38 10.67 -8.25
C HIS A 336 -12.36 10.53 -9.78
N ASP A 337 -13.30 11.22 -10.45
CA ASP A 337 -13.29 11.44 -11.89
C ASP A 337 -12.51 12.71 -12.23
N VAL A 338 -11.44 12.56 -13.01
CA VAL A 338 -10.62 13.66 -13.54
C VAL A 338 -10.63 13.71 -15.07
N SER A 339 -11.60 13.04 -15.72
CA SER A 339 -11.75 12.99 -17.18
C SER A 339 -11.93 14.38 -17.81
N GLY A 340 -12.40 15.36 -17.03
CA GLY A 340 -12.49 16.77 -17.44
C GLY A 340 -11.15 17.38 -17.87
N LEU A 341 -10.01 16.84 -17.41
CA LEU A 341 -8.67 17.27 -17.87
C LEU A 341 -8.50 17.07 -19.38
N LEU A 342 -8.97 15.94 -19.91
CA LEU A 342 -8.84 15.60 -21.32
C LEU A 342 -9.72 16.50 -22.21
N ARG A 343 -10.80 17.05 -21.64
CA ARG A 343 -11.71 18.00 -22.30
C ARG A 343 -11.37 19.46 -22.03
N ARG A 344 -10.31 19.75 -21.25
CA ARG A 344 -9.91 21.08 -20.80
C ARG A 344 -11.00 21.81 -19.98
N GLU A 345 -11.88 21.05 -19.34
CA GLU A 345 -12.88 21.53 -18.38
C GLU A 345 -12.28 21.69 -16.97
N LEU A 346 -11.17 21.00 -16.73
CA LEU A 346 -10.41 21.00 -15.48
C LEU A 346 -8.95 21.30 -15.81
N SER A 347 -8.28 22.16 -15.04
CA SER A 347 -6.82 22.33 -15.12
C SER A 347 -6.10 21.31 -14.24
N LEU A 348 -4.83 21.04 -14.53
CA LEU A 348 -4.03 20.08 -13.74
C LEU A 348 -3.94 20.49 -12.25
N ASP A 349 -3.73 21.79 -12.01
CA ASP A 349 -3.68 22.34 -10.66
C ASP A 349 -5.01 22.15 -9.91
N GLN A 350 -6.15 22.38 -10.59
CA GLN A 350 -7.47 22.13 -10.01
C GLN A 350 -7.70 20.64 -9.73
N ALA A 351 -7.25 19.74 -10.60
CA ALA A 351 -7.35 18.30 -10.38
C ALA A 351 -6.52 17.87 -9.17
N GLY A 352 -5.28 18.36 -9.01
CA GLY A 352 -4.47 18.08 -7.84
C GLY A 352 -5.05 18.66 -6.54
N ASP A 353 -5.67 19.86 -6.60
CA ASP A 353 -6.39 20.44 -5.46
C ASP A 353 -7.60 19.60 -5.05
N GLN A 354 -8.36 19.09 -6.01
CA GLN A 354 -9.49 18.19 -5.75
C GLN A 354 -9.02 16.85 -5.16
N LEU A 355 -7.91 16.29 -5.66
CA LEU A 355 -7.33 15.07 -5.11
C LEU A 355 -6.80 15.29 -3.68
N LEU A 356 -6.20 16.45 -3.41
CA LEU A 356 -5.78 16.84 -2.05
C LEU A 356 -6.97 16.95 -1.10
N ASP A 357 -8.04 17.63 -1.49
CA ASP A 357 -9.27 17.71 -0.70
C ASP A 357 -9.87 16.32 -0.44
N LEU A 358 -9.97 15.49 -1.48
CA LEU A 358 -10.46 14.12 -1.35
C LEU A 358 -9.60 13.29 -0.39
N THR A 359 -8.29 13.38 -0.50
CA THR A 359 -7.34 12.67 0.38
C THR A 359 -7.53 13.08 1.83
N LEU A 360 -7.70 14.39 2.10
CA LEU A 360 -7.99 14.90 3.45
C LEU A 360 -9.36 14.44 3.94
N ARG A 361 -10.40 14.43 3.09
CA ARG A 361 -11.71 13.88 3.44
C ARG A 361 -11.63 12.39 3.79
N THR A 362 -10.86 11.61 3.03
CA THR A 362 -10.60 10.20 3.32
C THR A 362 -9.85 10.04 4.64
N ALA A 363 -8.82 10.86 4.88
CA ALA A 363 -8.09 10.88 6.13
C ALA A 363 -9.01 11.19 7.32
N ASN A 364 -9.95 12.13 7.15
CA ASN A 364 -10.96 12.53 8.13
C ASN A 364 -12.10 11.50 8.34
N GLY A 365 -12.09 10.37 7.62
CA GLY A 365 -13.01 9.26 7.85
C GLY A 365 -14.05 9.02 6.75
N ARG A 366 -14.00 9.72 5.62
CA ARG A 366 -14.72 9.27 4.41
C ARG A 366 -14.16 7.89 4.01
N LEU A 367 -15.04 6.91 3.85
CA LEU A 367 -14.69 5.61 3.27
C LEU A 367 -14.50 5.75 1.76
N THR A 368 -13.49 5.06 1.22
CA THR A 368 -13.32 4.92 -0.22
C THR A 368 -14.29 3.91 -0.79
N ALA A 369 -14.48 3.91 -2.11
CA ALA A 369 -15.27 2.91 -2.83
C ALA A 369 -14.87 1.48 -2.46
N ALA A 370 -13.57 1.16 -2.43
CA ALA A 370 -13.11 -0.18 -2.04
C ALA A 370 -13.45 -0.56 -0.61
N GLU A 371 -13.36 0.38 0.32
CA GLU A 371 -13.75 0.11 1.72
C GLU A 371 -15.25 -0.15 1.84
N ALA A 372 -16.05 0.65 1.14
CA ALA A 372 -17.51 0.51 1.13
C ALA A 372 -17.99 -0.79 0.45
N LEU A 373 -17.31 -1.22 -0.61
CA LEU A 373 -17.60 -2.44 -1.37
C LEU A 373 -16.95 -3.70 -0.77
N GLY A 374 -16.04 -3.55 0.19
CA GLY A 374 -15.42 -4.67 0.91
C GLY A 374 -14.21 -5.31 0.22
N HIS A 375 -13.53 -4.60 -0.69
CA HIS A 375 -12.27 -5.06 -1.29
C HIS A 375 -11.12 -5.04 -0.27
N ARG A 376 -10.54 -6.20 0.00
CA ARG A 376 -9.61 -6.45 1.13
C ARG A 376 -8.46 -7.36 0.73
N GLU A 377 -7.96 -7.23 -0.48
CA GLU A 377 -6.88 -8.04 -0.98
C GLU A 377 -5.61 -7.83 -0.13
N PHE A 378 -5.08 -8.92 0.43
CA PHE A 378 -3.88 -8.96 1.25
C PHE A 378 -2.95 -10.04 0.69
N VAL A 379 -1.93 -9.61 -0.04
CA VAL A 379 -1.06 -10.52 -0.79
C VAL A 379 0.38 -10.24 -0.40
N LEU A 380 1.00 -11.23 0.21
CA LEU A 380 2.41 -11.20 0.59
C LEU A 380 3.29 -11.49 -0.64
N THR A 381 4.44 -10.83 -0.73
CA THR A 381 5.44 -11.13 -1.76
C THR A 381 6.24 -12.36 -1.37
N LYS A 382 6.41 -13.28 -2.32
CA LYS A 382 7.19 -14.52 -2.17
C LYS A 382 8.33 -14.52 -3.19
N LEU A 383 9.56 -14.69 -2.70
CA LEU A 383 10.79 -14.65 -3.49
C LEU A 383 11.20 -16.03 -4.02
N TYR A 384 10.99 -17.09 -3.23
CA TYR A 384 11.49 -18.43 -3.54
C TYR A 384 10.40 -19.50 -3.41
N ARG A 385 10.65 -20.67 -3.99
CA ARG A 385 9.88 -21.87 -3.64
C ARG A 385 10.12 -22.21 -2.18
N SER A 386 9.09 -22.70 -1.50
CA SER A 386 9.21 -23.24 -0.14
C SER A 386 10.13 -24.46 -0.13
N ALA A 387 10.84 -24.67 0.98
CA ALA A 387 11.81 -25.77 1.16
C ALA A 387 11.18 -27.17 1.12
#